data_AF-A0A848VF47-F1
#
_entry.id   AF-A0A848VF47-F1
#
_cell.length_a   1.000
_cell.length_b   1.000
_cell.length_c   1.000
_cell.angle_alpha   90.00
_cell.angle_beta   90.00
_cell.angle_gamma   90.00
#
_symmetry.space_group_name_H-M   'P 1'
#
loop_
_entity.id
_entity.type
_entity.pdbx_description
1 polymer ?
#
loop_
_entity_poly.entity_id
_entity_poly.type
_entity_poly.pdbx_seq_one_letter_code
_entity_poly.pdbx_strand_id
1 'polypeptide(L)'
;MAEFKEDIADRKLRNMFARAPLADNGFSERVVQRVRRNEWQRKVLMSLAILLGGFFAAGPIAQLLAMSAGIVMKVTNNVVQTGDSFVAVQGSFALPLLVSLFLMVAIAVRLLED
;
A
#
# COMPACT_ATOMS: atom_id res chain seq x y z
N MET A 1 0.30 67.98 -18.23
CA MET A 1 -0.20 67.52 -16.92
C MET A 1 -1.59 68.11 -16.76
N ALA A 2 -2.64 67.29 -16.74
CA ALA A 2 -4.02 67.77 -16.75
C ALA A 2 -4.44 68.19 -15.33
N GLU A 3 -4.74 69.47 -15.17
CA GLU A 3 -5.30 70.05 -13.95
C GLU A 3 -6.73 69.50 -13.79
N PHE A 4 -6.93 68.60 -12.82
CA PHE A 4 -8.25 68.08 -12.48
C PHE A 4 -9.05 69.19 -11.80
N LYS A 5 -9.85 69.92 -12.59
CA LYS A 5 -10.79 70.92 -12.05
C LYS A 5 -11.95 70.16 -11.42
N GLU A 6 -11.87 69.97 -10.11
CA GLU A 6 -12.85 69.20 -9.33
C GLU A 6 -14.22 69.89 -9.36
N ASP A 7 -15.13 69.30 -10.15
CA ASP A 7 -16.43 69.89 -10.46
C ASP A 7 -17.36 69.83 -9.25
N ILE A 8 -18.33 70.75 -9.19
CA ILE A 8 -19.28 70.85 -8.07
C ILE A 8 -20.07 69.54 -7.90
N ALA A 9 -20.32 68.84 -9.01
CA ALA A 9 -20.95 67.53 -9.04
C ALA A 9 -20.11 66.46 -8.33
N ASP A 10 -18.80 66.41 -8.59
CA ASP A 10 -17.88 65.45 -7.97
C ASP A 10 -17.78 65.69 -6.46
N ARG A 11 -17.78 66.95 -6.04
CA ARG A 11 -17.78 67.32 -4.62
C ARG A 11 -19.07 66.88 -3.92
N LYS A 12 -20.22 67.05 -4.59
CA LYS A 12 -21.52 66.61 -4.08
C LYS A 12 -21.58 65.09 -3.96
N LEU A 13 -21.06 64.36 -4.94
CA LEU A 13 -20.98 62.90 -4.91
C LEU A 13 -20.04 62.41 -3.79
N ARG A 14 -18.84 62.99 -3.66
CA ARG A 14 -17.96 62.68 -2.54
C ARG A 14 -18.63 62.91 -1.20
N ASN A 15 -19.35 64.01 -1.01
CA ASN A 15 -20.04 64.28 0.25
C ASN A 15 -21.22 63.34 0.51
N MET A 16 -21.90 62.85 -0.52
CA MET A 16 -22.93 61.82 -0.39
C MET A 16 -22.35 60.46 0.02
N PHE A 17 -21.14 60.13 -0.43
CA PHE A 17 -20.45 58.87 -0.14
C PHE A 17 -19.40 58.97 0.98
N ALA A 18 -19.15 60.16 1.54
CA ALA A 18 -18.24 60.41 2.66
C ALA A 18 -18.74 59.83 4.01
N ARG A 19 -19.67 58.87 3.95
CA ARG A 19 -20.22 58.24 5.14
C ARG A 19 -19.11 57.50 5.87
N ALA A 20 -19.05 57.69 7.19
CA ALA A 20 -18.12 56.97 8.04
C ALA A 20 -18.21 55.46 7.77
N PRO A 21 -17.08 54.74 7.71
CA PRO A 21 -17.07 53.31 7.46
C PRO A 21 -18.02 52.64 8.47
N LEU A 22 -18.92 51.79 7.98
CA LEU A 22 -19.79 51.00 8.85
C LEU A 22 -18.90 50.18 9.76
N ALA A 23 -18.97 50.44 11.07
CA ALA A 23 -18.29 49.63 12.05
C ALA A 23 -18.84 48.20 11.96
N ASP A 24 -17.95 47.22 11.73
CA ASP A 24 -18.32 45.82 11.78
C ASP A 24 -18.61 45.46 13.24
N ASN A 25 -19.82 44.96 13.51
CA ASN A 25 -20.28 44.55 14.84
C ASN A 25 -19.65 43.22 15.29
N GLY A 26 -18.40 42.95 14.93
CA GLY A 26 -17.72 41.67 15.14
C GLY A 26 -18.35 40.51 14.36
N PHE A 27 -19.07 40.78 13.26
CA PHE A 27 -19.63 39.72 12.42
C PHE A 27 -18.51 38.96 11.71
N SER A 28 -17.55 39.66 11.10
CA SER A 28 -16.45 39.02 10.38
C SER A 28 -15.59 38.16 11.31
N GLU A 29 -15.35 38.63 12.53
CA GLU A 29 -14.54 37.91 13.51
C GLU A 29 -15.20 36.58 13.95
N ARG A 30 -16.51 36.60 14.17
CA ARG A 30 -17.30 35.39 14.50
C ARG A 30 -17.33 34.38 13.35
N VAL A 31 -17.42 34.86 12.11
CA VAL A 31 -17.38 33.99 10.93
C VAL A 31 -16.00 33.37 10.76
N VAL A 32 -14.93 34.15 10.88
CA VAL A 32 -13.55 33.65 10.78
C VAL A 32 -13.25 32.62 11.87
N GLN A 33 -13.68 32.87 13.12
CA GLN A 33 -13.52 31.89 14.20
C GLN A 33 -14.30 30.60 13.93
N ARG A 34 -15.52 30.68 13.39
CA ARG A 34 -16.33 29.50 13.03
C ARG A 34 -15.67 28.68 11.92
N VAL A 35 -15.17 29.34 10.88
CA VAL A 35 -14.47 28.67 9.76
C VAL A 35 -13.20 27.99 10.26
N ARG A 36 -12.38 28.71 11.03
CA ARG A 36 -11.13 28.16 11.60
C ARG A 36 -11.39 26.98 12.52
N ARG A 37 -12.46 27.02 13.32
CA ARG A 37 -12.86 25.90 14.19
C ARG A 37 -13.27 24.68 13.38
N ASN A 38 -14.07 24.85 12.33
CA ASN A 38 -14.47 23.73 11.48
C ASN A 38 -13.28 23.09 10.75
N GLU A 39 -12.34 23.90 10.26
CA GLU A 39 -11.15 23.37 9.59
C GLU A 39 -10.26 22.59 10.57
N TRP A 40 -10.08 23.12 11.79
CA TRP A 40 -9.31 22.44 12.82
C TRP A 40 -9.98 21.13 13.25
N GLN A 41 -11.30 21.15 13.45
CA GLN A 41 -12.07 19.95 13.75
C GLN A 41 -11.94 18.91 12.63
N ARG A 42 -12.02 19.31 11.35
CA ARG A 42 -11.81 18.39 10.22
C ARG A 42 -10.44 17.73 10.25
N LYS A 43 -9.37 18.48 10.53
CA LYS A 43 -8.00 17.94 10.59
C LYS A 43 -7.85 16.93 11.73
N VAL A 44 -8.41 17.23 12.90
CA VAL A 44 -8.38 16.33 14.06
C VAL A 44 -9.22 15.08 13.81
N LEU A 45 -10.43 15.25 13.25
CA LEU A 45 -11.34 14.14 12.97
C LEU A 45 -10.77 13.18 11.91
N MET A 46 -10.16 13.72 10.84
CA MET A 46 -9.48 12.89 9.84
C MET A 46 -8.33 12.10 10.44
N SER A 47 -7.49 12.75 11.25
CA SER A 47 -6.35 12.07 11.90
C SER A 47 -6.82 10.95 12.81
N LEU A 48 -7.86 11.20 13.61
CA LEU A 48 -8.48 10.18 14.47
C LEU A 48 -9.10 9.04 13.67
N ALA A 49 -9.78 9.34 12.57
CA ALA A 49 -10.37 8.32 11.70
C ALA A 49 -9.31 7.40 11.09
N ILE A 50 -8.17 7.94 10.67
CA ILE A 50 -7.04 7.15 10.14
C ILE A 50 -6.46 6.26 11.23
N LEU A 51 -6.24 6.79 12.44
CA LEU A 51 -5.70 6.02 13.56
C LEU A 51 -6.63 4.89 13.97
N LEU A 52 -7.92 5.18 14.15
CA LEU A 52 -8.92 4.18 14.52
C LEU A 52 -9.11 3.15 13.41
N GLY A 53 -9.26 3.60 12.16
CA GLY A 53 -9.38 2.71 11.00
C GLY A 53 -8.16 1.80 10.85
N GLY A 54 -6.95 2.33 11.02
CA GLY A 54 -5.71 1.56 11.01
C GLY A 54 -5.64 0.53 12.15
N PHE A 55 -6.04 0.92 13.36
CA PHE A 55 -6.07 0.01 14.52
C PHE A 55 -7.03 -1.17 14.29
N PHE A 56 -8.25 -0.91 13.80
CA PHE A 56 -9.21 -1.96 13.49
C PHE A 56 -8.80 -2.82 12.29
N ALA A 57 -8.13 -2.24 11.29
CA ALA A 57 -7.67 -2.97 10.11
C ALA A 57 -6.40 -3.80 10.38
N ALA A 58 -5.63 -3.51 11.43
CA ALA A 58 -4.37 -4.20 11.70
C ALA A 58 -4.54 -5.72 11.90
N GLY A 59 -5.57 -6.14 12.63
CA GLY A 59 -5.90 -7.56 12.84
C GLY A 59 -6.14 -8.34 11.55
N PRO A 60 -7.14 -7.97 10.72
CA PRO A 60 -7.42 -8.68 9.48
C PRO A 60 -6.26 -8.59 8.47
N ILE A 61 -5.54 -7.45 8.39
CA ILE A 61 -4.36 -7.33 7.52
C ILE A 61 -3.26 -8.31 7.93
N ALA A 62 -2.98 -8.44 9.23
CA ALA A 62 -2.01 -9.38 9.74
C ALA A 62 -2.41 -10.84 9.45
N GLN A 63 -3.70 -11.17 9.55
CA GLN A 63 -4.21 -12.50 9.19
C GLN A 63 -4.02 -12.80 7.70
N LEU A 64 -4.34 -11.85 6.81
CA LEU A 64 -4.12 -12.01 5.37
C LEU A 64 -2.64 -12.22 5.03
N LEU A 65 -1.74 -11.47 5.67
CA LEU A 65 -0.29 -11.62 5.51
C LEU A 65 0.21 -12.98 6.01
N ALA A 66 -0.30 -13.46 7.14
CA ALA A 66 0.05 -14.78 7.67
C ALA A 66 -0.43 -15.90 6.74
N MET A 67 -1.63 -15.78 6.18
CA MET A 67 -2.16 -16.74 5.21
C MET A 67 -1.35 -16.77 3.92
N SER A 68 -0.99 -15.60 3.37
CA SER A 68 -0.16 -15.54 2.16
C SER A 68 1.22 -16.12 2.38
N ALA A 69 1.86 -15.81 3.52
CA ALA A 69 3.15 -16.42 3.89
C ALA A 69 3.05 -17.94 4.03
N GLY A 70 1.97 -18.45 4.64
CA GLY A 70 1.71 -19.88 4.74
C GLY A 70 1.56 -20.58 3.40
N ILE A 71 0.93 -19.93 2.41
CA ILE A 71 0.80 -20.47 1.04
C ILE A 71 2.16 -20.52 0.36
N VAL A 72 2.96 -19.45 0.44
CA VAL A 72 4.30 -19.40 -0.15
C VAL A 72 5.18 -20.52 0.42
N MET A 73 5.21 -20.68 1.74
CA MET A 73 6.00 -21.73 2.39
C MET A 73 5.55 -23.13 1.98
N LYS A 74 4.23 -23.36 1.84
CA LYS A 74 3.70 -24.66 1.38
C LYS A 74 4.11 -24.95 -0.06
N VAL A 75 4.05 -23.96 -0.96
CA VAL A 75 4.49 -24.12 -2.35
C VAL A 75 5.98 -24.42 -2.42
N THR A 76 6.81 -23.66 -1.69
CA THR A 76 8.26 -23.89 -1.65
C THR A 76 8.59 -25.29 -1.13
N ASN A 77 8.00 -25.71 -0.01
CA ASN A 77 8.27 -27.03 0.56
C ASN A 77 7.84 -28.17 -0.37
N ASN A 78 6.70 -28.02 -1.06
CA ASN A 78 6.24 -29.03 -2.02
C ASN A 78 7.16 -29.14 -3.24
N VAL A 79 7.71 -28.03 -3.73
CA VAL A 79 8.68 -28.03 -4.84
C VAL A 79 9.99 -28.69 -4.42
N VAL A 80 10.51 -28.37 -3.23
CA VAL A 80 11.75 -28.97 -2.73
C VAL A 80 11.59 -30.48 -2.52
N GLN A 81 10.49 -30.93 -1.90
CA GLN A 81 10.24 -32.36 -1.68
C GLN A 81 10.02 -33.15 -2.97
N THR A 82 9.39 -32.53 -3.98
CA THR A 82 9.24 -33.14 -5.31
C THR A 82 10.59 -33.23 -6.04
N GLY A 83 11.48 -32.25 -5.86
CA GLY A 83 12.85 -32.29 -6.38
C GLY A 83 13.69 -33.39 -5.73
N ASP A 84 13.64 -33.50 -4.40
CA ASP A 84 14.42 -34.50 -3.65
C ASP A 84 13.94 -35.92 -3.95
N SER A 85 12.63 -36.15 -4.10
CA SER A 85 12.09 -37.45 -4.50
C SER A 85 12.48 -37.83 -5.93
N PHE A 86 12.60 -36.88 -6.85
CA PHE A 86 13.06 -37.15 -8.22
C PHE A 86 14.55 -37.55 -8.27
N VAL A 87 15.40 -36.89 -7.48
CA VAL A 87 16.83 -37.23 -7.36
C VAL A 87 17.03 -38.56 -6.62
N ALA A 88 16.28 -38.82 -5.55
CA ALA A 88 16.31 -40.08 -4.82
C ALA A 88 15.84 -41.26 -5.68
N VAL A 89 14.80 -41.06 -6.50
CA VAL A 89 14.33 -42.05 -7.47
C VAL A 89 15.39 -42.35 -8.54
N GLN A 90 16.01 -41.33 -9.13
CA GLN A 90 17.08 -41.55 -10.12
C GLN A 90 18.31 -42.26 -9.52
N GLY A 91 18.72 -41.90 -8.30
CA GLY A 91 19.84 -42.54 -7.60
C GLY A 91 19.55 -44.00 -7.19
N SER A 92 18.32 -44.30 -6.81
CA SER A 92 17.93 -45.64 -6.32
C SER A 92 17.84 -46.68 -7.43
N PHE A 93 17.58 -46.29 -8.68
CA PHE A 93 17.52 -47.22 -9.81
C PHE A 93 18.88 -47.45 -10.50
N ALA A 94 19.82 -46.51 -10.40
CA ALA A 94 21.10 -46.60 -11.11
C ALA A 94 21.99 -47.75 -10.61
N LEU A 95 22.10 -47.93 -9.29
CA LEU A 95 22.92 -48.99 -8.68
C LEU A 95 22.39 -50.42 -8.93
N PRO A 96 21.09 -50.74 -8.71
CA PRO A 96 20.59 -52.09 -8.97
C PRO A 96 20.59 -52.45 -10.45
N LEU A 97 20.41 -51.48 -11.37
CA LEU A 97 20.53 -51.72 -12.81
C LEU A 97 21.96 -52.04 -13.24
N LEU A 98 22.96 -51.34 -12.68
CA LEU A 98 24.37 -51.65 -12.95
C LEU A 98 24.75 -53.04 -12.42
N VAL A 99 24.30 -53.38 -11.22
CA VAL A 99 24.56 -54.69 -10.61
C VAL A 99 23.88 -55.81 -11.42
N SER A 100 22.64 -55.63 -11.86
CA SER A 100 21.94 -56.64 -12.67
C SER A 100 22.57 -56.82 -14.05
N LEU A 101 23.03 -55.73 -14.67
CA LEU A 101 23.76 -55.79 -15.94
C LEU A 101 25.10 -56.51 -15.80
N PHE A 102 25.87 -56.21 -14.74
CA PHE A 102 27.13 -56.89 -14.47
C PHE A 102 26.93 -58.39 -14.23
N LEU A 103 25.86 -58.76 -13.52
CA LEU A 103 25.52 -60.15 -13.23
C LEU A 103 25.06 -60.90 -14.51
N MET A 104 24.30 -60.24 -15.38
CA MET A 104 23.96 -60.77 -16.72
C MET A 104 25.20 -61.03 -17.57
N VAL A 105 26.16 -60.10 -17.58
CA VAL A 105 27.42 -60.26 -18.32
C VAL A 105 28.25 -61.41 -17.73
N ALA A 106 28.37 -61.51 -16.41
CA ALA A 106 29.10 -62.59 -15.75
C ALA A 106 28.51 -63.97 -16.06
N ILE A 107 27.17 -64.09 -16.08
CA ILE A 107 26.48 -65.32 -16.47
C ILE A 107 26.70 -65.64 -17.95
N ALA A 108 26.60 -64.63 -18.83
CA ALA A 108 26.80 -64.82 -20.26
C ALA A 108 28.23 -65.30 -20.57
N VAL A 109 29.25 -64.71 -19.92
CA VAL A 109 30.65 -65.14 -20.06
C VAL A 109 30.81 -66.59 -19.61
N ARG A 110 30.22 -66.95 -18.47
CA ARG A 110 30.31 -68.33 -17.96
C ARG A 110 29.62 -69.36 -18.86
N LEU A 111 28.49 -69.00 -19.47
CA LEU A 111 27.79 -69.85 -20.46
C LEU A 111 28.52 -69.97 -21.80
N LEU A 112 29.48 -69.07 -22.09
CA LEU A 112 30.33 -69.11 -23.28
C LEU A 112 31.63 -69.92 -23.04
N GLU A 113 32.01 -70.11 -21.77
CA GLU A 113 33.19 -70.88 -21.37
C GLU A 113 32.91 -72.38 -21.17
N ASP A 114 31.65 -72.76 -20.94
CA ASP A 114 31.14 -74.15 -20.91
C ASP A 114 30.67 -74.63 -22.30
#